data_AF-A0A9W8IUM8-F1
#
_entry.id   AF-A0A9W8IUM8-F1
#
_cell.length_a   1.000
_cell.length_b   1.000
_cell.length_c   1.000
_cell.angle_alpha   90.00
_cell.angle_beta   90.00
_cell.angle_gamma   90.00
#
_symmetry.space_group_name_H-M   'P 1'
#
loop_
_entity.id
_entity.type
_entity.pdbx_description
1 polymer ?
#
loop_
_entity_poly.entity_id
_entity_poly.type
_entity_poly.pdbx_seq_one_letter_code
_entity_poly.pdbx_strand_id
1 'polypeptide(L)'
;MRASIDATLKGEPDLLSPFVSVTMQMQRLVYDPVKAATKRVNLIKSFAKTSYVIVLDAIDECEAWEQVVDFLDQAVKIFKENPGLPLRFLITGRIEDHLQLRVDANRIQTIDLAQNTTKEDLTLYIQSLFGTPNWPSPTELNSLAEKSKGSFAAAKGLVGFIQGALINFDDLTPAQRLQLVLGTDSQNLNTFYARIFVDSQELPYFMDVLSAIALLKTPLSIPAISHFLGIFEYEVITVLSSIPTLVTIPGRNNAPITFSHESLREFLLDEQRSGPFHVRTDVLKEMAYKFLDVALVHYENLSEIQWMLPLDESIPEAIIQWPKNLDLILETDPSFDLSGFDSRYRQILTRMQIMPHFFNVIAIIALSDNPVLFGDILSILQLDVEDVSLIIYGLTPILRRGPGQKKFSETISLADQCQFRHQSIRDFLLDPFRAEDLHISPTHYTHIAQRHLSIMFGLPHTFVTAKPFFVDWPKYLALAVQHDPLFDREVLQEPYDPVAPMRRAIESLRGWRTAFTVELKADELASMLANVELAIHAIEMRIPRSFENLENLITVTNGVERSCNVIMSRNTVSIIDILDGFRKILSDSTISSRLCMKRGCCVGIQVERHFKVGGSNRFVMSLYQYPTELSVTPA
;
A
#
# COMPACT_ATOMS: atom_id res chain seq x y z
N MET A 1 -15.01 47.97 -21.70
CA MET A 1 -14.57 47.23 -20.50
C MET A 1 -13.67 48.09 -19.62
N ARG A 2 -12.47 48.52 -20.07
CA ARG A 2 -11.51 49.33 -19.28
C ARG A 2 -12.13 50.50 -18.48
N ALA A 3 -12.89 51.38 -19.13
CA ALA A 3 -13.54 52.52 -18.44
C ALA A 3 -14.53 52.10 -17.33
N SER A 4 -15.11 50.90 -17.42
CA SER A 4 -15.98 50.35 -16.36
C SER A 4 -15.16 49.84 -15.19
N ILE A 5 -14.01 49.21 -15.45
CA ILE A 5 -13.08 48.76 -14.40
C ILE A 5 -12.52 49.98 -13.66
N ASP A 6 -12.06 51.00 -14.40
CA ASP A 6 -11.53 52.24 -13.82
C ASP A 6 -12.57 52.97 -12.97
N ALA A 7 -13.86 52.92 -13.37
CA ALA A 7 -14.96 53.49 -12.58
C ALA A 7 -15.21 52.68 -11.30
N THR A 8 -15.21 51.35 -11.36
CA THR A 8 -15.35 50.48 -10.19
C THR A 8 -14.22 50.72 -9.19
N LEU A 9 -12.95 50.74 -9.65
CA LEU A 9 -11.79 50.95 -8.77
C LEU A 9 -11.76 52.36 -8.15
N LYS A 10 -12.29 53.38 -8.84
CA LYS A 10 -12.45 54.72 -8.26
C LYS A 10 -13.57 54.80 -7.21
N GLY A 11 -14.63 53.99 -7.36
CA GLY A 11 -15.74 53.93 -6.40
C GLY A 11 -15.45 53.02 -5.20
N GLU A 12 -14.65 51.99 -5.40
CA GLU A 12 -14.25 50.97 -4.41
C GLU A 12 -12.73 50.79 -4.45
N PRO A 13 -11.95 51.69 -3.80
CA PRO A 13 -10.49 51.63 -3.83
C PRO A 13 -9.93 50.40 -3.09
N ASP A 14 -10.64 49.90 -2.08
CA ASP A 14 -10.22 48.74 -1.27
C ASP A 14 -10.41 47.40 -1.99
N LEU A 15 -10.96 47.40 -3.21
CA LEU A 15 -11.29 46.16 -3.91
C LEU A 15 -10.06 45.31 -4.27
N LEU A 16 -8.87 45.92 -4.32
CA LEU A 16 -7.57 45.24 -4.53
C LEU A 16 -6.89 44.84 -3.22
N SER A 17 -7.53 45.05 -2.07
CA SER A 17 -7.00 44.68 -0.77
C SER A 17 -6.94 43.15 -0.61
N PRO A 18 -5.93 42.60 0.07
CA PRO A 18 -5.81 41.16 0.33
C PRO A 18 -6.97 40.58 1.17
N PHE A 19 -7.78 41.42 1.83
CA PHE A 19 -8.95 40.98 2.61
C PHE A 19 -10.22 40.82 1.77
N VAL A 20 -10.20 41.22 0.50
CA VAL A 20 -11.35 41.07 -0.42
C VAL A 20 -11.21 39.75 -1.16
N SER A 21 -12.26 38.91 -1.10
CA SER A 21 -12.21 37.60 -1.74
C SER A 21 -12.05 37.68 -3.26
N VAL A 22 -11.32 36.72 -3.83
CA VAL A 22 -11.11 36.62 -5.28
C VAL A 22 -12.43 36.46 -6.03
N THR A 23 -13.43 35.80 -5.42
CA THR A 23 -14.80 35.74 -5.92
C THR A 23 -15.41 37.13 -6.15
N MET A 24 -15.26 38.03 -5.16
CA MET A 24 -15.80 39.39 -5.22
C MET A 24 -15.03 40.24 -6.23
N GLN A 25 -13.70 40.12 -6.26
CA GLN A 25 -12.85 40.79 -7.25
C GLN A 25 -13.24 40.37 -8.68
N MET A 26 -13.40 39.06 -8.92
CA MET A 26 -13.82 38.52 -10.21
C MET A 26 -15.19 39.05 -10.62
N GLN A 27 -16.15 39.10 -9.69
CA GLN A 27 -17.48 39.63 -9.96
C GLN A 27 -17.43 41.10 -10.41
N ARG A 28 -16.72 41.94 -9.65
CA ARG A 28 -16.74 43.40 -9.78
C ARG A 28 -15.79 43.94 -10.86
N LEU A 29 -14.65 43.26 -11.08
CA LEU A 29 -13.61 43.70 -12.02
C LEU A 29 -13.66 42.96 -13.35
N VAL A 30 -14.25 41.76 -13.41
CA VAL A 30 -14.31 40.97 -14.65
C VAL A 30 -15.74 40.87 -15.16
N TYR A 31 -16.64 40.25 -14.41
CA TYR A 31 -17.98 39.94 -14.91
C TYR A 31 -18.86 41.19 -15.10
N ASP A 32 -19.00 42.05 -14.09
CA ASP A 32 -19.84 43.25 -14.18
C ASP A 32 -19.39 44.18 -15.34
N PRO A 33 -18.08 44.44 -15.52
CA PRO A 33 -17.57 45.20 -16.67
C PRO A 33 -17.83 44.57 -18.03
N VAL A 34 -17.72 43.24 -18.15
CA VAL A 34 -18.04 42.52 -19.40
C VAL A 34 -19.53 42.62 -19.68
N LYS A 35 -20.39 42.37 -18.68
CA LYS A 35 -21.85 42.47 -18.80
C LYS A 35 -22.30 43.88 -19.21
N ALA A 36 -21.73 44.92 -18.60
CA ALA A 36 -22.01 46.31 -18.95
C ALA A 36 -21.59 46.63 -20.39
N ALA A 37 -20.44 46.11 -20.84
CA ALA A 37 -19.98 46.26 -22.20
C ALA A 37 -20.89 45.54 -23.21
N THR A 38 -21.35 44.32 -22.91
CA THR A 38 -22.26 43.56 -23.77
C THR A 38 -23.62 44.24 -23.93
N LYS A 39 -24.17 44.83 -22.85
CA LYS A 39 -25.42 45.62 -22.93
C LYS A 39 -25.28 46.82 -23.86
N ARG A 40 -24.15 47.54 -23.82
CA ARG A 40 -23.89 48.69 -24.72
C ARG A 40 -23.78 48.27 -26.19
N VAL A 41 -23.16 47.13 -26.48
CA VAL A 41 -23.03 46.63 -27.87
C VAL A 41 -24.39 46.24 -28.46
N ASN A 42 -25.25 45.57 -27.68
CA ASN A 42 -26.61 45.22 -28.12
C ASN A 42 -27.48 46.44 -28.42
N LEU A 43 -27.26 47.56 -27.73
CA LEU A 43 -27.95 48.84 -27.98
C LEU A 43 -27.52 49.52 -29.29
N ILE A 44 -26.32 49.24 -29.80
CA ILE A 44 -25.72 49.95 -30.94
C ILE A 44 -25.93 49.21 -32.29
N LYS A 45 -26.61 48.04 -32.31
CA LYS A 45 -26.84 47.21 -33.53
C LYS A 45 -25.58 47.00 -34.41
N SER A 46 -24.40 47.01 -33.81
CA SER A 46 -23.15 46.68 -34.52
C SER A 46 -22.99 45.16 -34.58
N PHE A 47 -22.78 44.63 -35.79
CA PHE A 47 -22.65 43.19 -36.06
C PHE A 47 -21.36 42.54 -35.53
N ALA A 48 -20.50 43.27 -34.83
CA ALA A 48 -19.31 42.69 -34.21
C ALA A 48 -19.69 41.99 -32.90
N LYS A 49 -19.81 40.65 -32.92
CA LYS A 49 -19.73 39.81 -31.71
C LYS A 49 -18.34 40.00 -31.08
N THR A 50 -18.15 41.03 -30.27
CA THR A 50 -16.91 41.19 -29.50
C THR A 50 -16.88 40.13 -28.41
N SER A 51 -16.05 39.11 -28.59
CA SER A 51 -15.73 38.12 -27.55
C SER A 51 -14.51 38.57 -26.78
N TYR A 52 -14.56 38.48 -25.45
CA TYR A 52 -13.44 38.69 -24.57
C TYR A 52 -12.79 37.35 -24.26
N VAL A 53 -11.46 37.30 -24.26
CA VAL A 53 -10.68 36.15 -23.82
C VAL A 53 -9.75 36.62 -22.72
N ILE A 54 -9.76 35.92 -21.59
CA ILE A 54 -8.80 36.10 -20.51
C ILE A 54 -7.85 34.92 -20.56
N VAL A 55 -6.56 35.20 -20.62
CA VAL A 55 -5.50 34.19 -20.57
C VAL A 55 -4.92 34.20 -19.17
N LEU A 56 -4.98 33.06 -18.48
CA LEU A 56 -4.30 32.83 -17.21
C LEU A 56 -3.16 31.88 -17.48
N ASP A 57 -1.94 32.37 -17.34
CA ASP A 57 -0.74 31.60 -17.62
C ASP A 57 -0.19 30.99 -16.32
N ALA A 58 0.21 29.72 -16.36
CA ALA A 58 0.84 28.97 -15.27
C ALA A 58 0.10 29.07 -13.92
N ILE A 59 -1.18 28.66 -13.90
CA ILE A 59 -2.01 28.75 -12.69
C ILE A 59 -1.48 27.90 -11.51
N ASP A 60 -0.64 26.90 -11.79
CA ASP A 60 0.07 26.06 -10.83
C ASP A 60 1.20 26.78 -10.09
N GLU A 61 1.63 27.97 -10.54
CA GLU A 61 2.61 28.80 -9.81
C GLU A 61 1.94 29.68 -8.73
N CYS A 62 0.63 29.59 -8.55
CA CYS A 62 -0.09 30.37 -7.54
C CYS A 62 0.01 29.70 -6.16
N GLU A 63 0.67 30.37 -5.21
CA GLU A 63 0.83 29.87 -3.82
C GLU A 63 -0.50 29.70 -3.07
N ALA A 64 -1.47 30.59 -3.33
CA ALA A 64 -2.77 30.61 -2.64
C ALA A 64 -3.80 29.71 -3.33
N TRP A 65 -3.60 28.40 -3.23
CA TRP A 65 -4.40 27.40 -3.94
C TRP A 65 -5.92 27.50 -3.68
N GLU A 66 -6.31 27.74 -2.43
CA GLU A 66 -7.71 27.94 -2.04
C GLU A 66 -8.39 29.06 -2.84
N GLN A 67 -7.64 30.11 -3.18
CA GLN A 67 -8.14 31.24 -3.98
C GLN A 67 -8.26 30.89 -5.47
N VAL A 68 -7.38 30.05 -5.99
CA VAL A 68 -7.46 29.51 -7.36
C VAL A 68 -8.73 28.66 -7.51
N VAL A 69 -8.98 27.81 -6.52
CA VAL A 69 -10.18 27.00 -6.38
C VAL A 69 -11.43 27.88 -6.36
N ASP A 70 -11.49 28.89 -5.49
CA ASP A 70 -12.61 29.85 -5.42
C ASP A 70 -12.82 30.62 -6.73
N PHE A 71 -11.73 30.98 -7.41
CA PHE A 71 -11.77 31.62 -8.71
C PHE A 71 -12.43 30.73 -9.77
N LEU A 72 -12.01 29.47 -9.87
CA LEU A 72 -12.55 28.52 -10.85
C LEU A 72 -14.04 28.22 -10.58
N ASP A 73 -14.43 28.05 -9.32
CA ASP A 73 -15.83 27.86 -8.95
C ASP A 73 -16.70 29.06 -9.34
N GLN A 74 -16.21 30.26 -9.05
CA GLN A 74 -16.92 31.49 -9.40
C GLN A 74 -17.02 31.64 -10.92
N ALA A 75 -15.97 31.30 -11.67
CA ALA A 75 -15.99 31.28 -13.13
C ALA A 75 -17.08 30.35 -13.65
N VAL A 76 -17.10 29.09 -13.18
CA VAL A 76 -18.09 28.08 -13.56
C VAL A 76 -19.51 28.56 -13.23
N LYS A 77 -19.71 29.13 -12.03
CA LYS A 77 -21.00 29.69 -11.60
C LYS A 77 -21.46 30.81 -12.54
N ILE A 78 -20.59 31.78 -12.84
CA ILE A 78 -20.86 32.88 -13.76
C ILE A 78 -21.33 32.36 -15.12
N PHE A 79 -20.65 31.37 -15.69
CA PHE A 79 -21.01 30.81 -16.99
C PHE A 79 -22.32 30.01 -16.93
N LYS A 80 -22.56 29.24 -15.86
CA LYS A 80 -23.82 28.52 -15.65
C LYS A 80 -25.01 29.49 -15.63
N GLU A 81 -24.90 30.57 -14.88
CA GLU A 81 -25.94 31.60 -14.77
C GLU A 81 -26.07 32.45 -16.05
N ASN A 82 -25.00 32.56 -16.85
CA ASN A 82 -24.94 33.46 -18.00
C ASN A 82 -24.36 32.77 -19.25
N PRO A 83 -25.06 31.80 -19.86
CA PRO A 83 -24.53 31.03 -21.00
C PRO A 83 -24.25 31.86 -22.26
N GLY A 84 -24.88 33.03 -22.40
CA GLY A 84 -24.67 33.94 -23.54
C GLY A 84 -23.57 34.99 -23.32
N LEU A 85 -22.84 34.94 -22.21
CA LEU A 85 -21.76 35.89 -21.92
C LEU A 85 -20.63 35.72 -22.95
N PRO A 86 -20.20 36.78 -23.66
CA PRO A 86 -19.14 36.69 -24.66
C PRO A 86 -17.76 36.74 -23.99
N LEU A 87 -17.51 35.83 -23.06
CA LEU A 87 -16.26 35.70 -22.31
C LEU A 87 -15.76 34.26 -22.39
N ARG A 88 -14.45 34.07 -22.57
CA ARG A 88 -13.78 32.78 -22.47
C ARG A 88 -12.53 32.91 -21.60
N PHE A 89 -12.19 31.83 -20.91
CA PHE A 89 -10.90 31.69 -20.26
C PHE A 89 -10.06 30.69 -21.05
N LEU A 90 -8.80 31.04 -21.27
CA LEU A 90 -7.74 30.11 -21.63
C LEU A 90 -6.81 30.03 -20.42
N ILE A 91 -6.72 28.85 -19.83
CA ILE A 91 -5.94 28.62 -18.61
C ILE A 91 -4.84 27.64 -18.97
N THR A 92 -3.60 27.97 -18.63
CA THR A 92 -2.45 27.07 -18.74
C THR A 92 -1.96 26.73 -17.34
N GLY A 93 -1.36 25.55 -17.21
CA GLY A 93 -0.76 25.07 -15.96
C GLY A 93 -0.83 23.56 -15.86
N ARG A 94 -0.16 23.00 -14.85
CA ARG A 94 -0.23 21.57 -14.54
C ARG A 94 -1.52 21.23 -13.79
N ILE A 95 -2.05 20.04 -14.05
CA ILE A 95 -3.29 19.58 -13.40
C ILE A 95 -2.91 18.74 -12.18
N GLU A 96 -3.22 19.27 -11.00
CA GLU A 96 -3.19 18.58 -9.71
C GLU A 96 -4.53 17.87 -9.45
N ASP A 97 -4.56 16.84 -8.59
CA ASP A 97 -5.76 15.99 -8.42
C ASP A 97 -7.00 16.75 -7.93
N HIS A 98 -6.81 17.78 -7.10
CA HIS A 98 -7.90 18.61 -6.62
C HIS A 98 -8.49 19.53 -7.71
N LEU A 99 -7.75 19.80 -8.81
CA LEU A 99 -8.30 20.46 -9.99
C LEU A 99 -9.14 19.49 -10.81
N GLN A 100 -8.74 18.23 -10.85
CA GLN A 100 -9.34 17.23 -11.73
C GLN A 100 -10.85 17.05 -11.47
N LEU A 101 -11.26 17.03 -10.20
CA LEU A 101 -12.67 16.97 -9.79
C LEU A 101 -13.52 18.17 -10.28
N ARG A 102 -12.90 19.34 -10.49
CA ARG A 102 -13.58 20.57 -10.93
C ARG A 102 -13.53 20.75 -12.43
N VAL A 103 -12.47 20.25 -13.06
CA VAL A 103 -12.26 20.23 -14.51
C VAL A 103 -13.26 19.32 -15.23
N ASP A 104 -13.80 18.30 -14.56
CA ASP A 104 -14.86 17.43 -15.09
C ASP A 104 -16.26 18.09 -15.15
N ALA A 105 -16.37 19.38 -14.82
CA ALA A 105 -17.61 20.12 -15.05
C ALA A 105 -17.91 20.23 -16.55
N ASN A 106 -19.19 20.05 -16.94
CA ASN A 106 -19.75 20.04 -18.32
C ASN A 106 -19.39 21.24 -19.26
N ARG A 107 -18.49 22.15 -18.89
CA ARG A 107 -18.10 23.34 -19.65
C ARG A 107 -16.59 23.64 -19.67
N ILE A 108 -15.75 22.83 -19.03
CA ILE A 108 -14.29 22.97 -19.10
C ILE A 108 -13.80 21.96 -20.13
N GLN A 109 -13.11 22.43 -21.17
CA GLN A 109 -12.46 21.57 -22.14
C GLN A 109 -10.97 21.54 -21.82
N THR A 110 -10.48 20.34 -21.49
CA THR A 110 -9.05 20.12 -21.21
C THR A 110 -8.35 19.61 -22.43
N ILE A 111 -7.17 20.16 -22.72
CA ILE A 111 -6.30 19.71 -23.80
C ILE A 111 -4.95 19.35 -23.18
N ASP A 112 -4.63 18.06 -23.18
CA ASP A 112 -3.30 17.58 -22.80
C ASP A 112 -2.33 17.81 -23.96
N LEU A 113 -1.46 18.81 -23.84
CA LEU A 113 -0.51 19.16 -24.90
C LEU A 113 0.52 18.05 -25.16
N ALA A 114 0.86 17.23 -24.15
CA ALA A 114 1.81 16.14 -24.33
C ALA A 114 1.23 15.03 -25.23
N GLN A 115 -0.08 14.75 -25.14
CA GLN A 115 -0.76 13.75 -25.98
C GLN A 115 -1.05 14.24 -27.40
N ASN A 116 -1.02 15.56 -27.64
CA ASN A 116 -1.32 16.17 -28.93
C ASN A 116 -0.07 16.60 -29.71
N THR A 117 1.13 16.28 -29.23
CA THR A 117 2.38 16.60 -29.92
C THR A 117 2.73 15.51 -30.94
N THR A 118 2.82 15.87 -32.22
CA THR A 118 3.24 14.95 -33.28
C THR A 118 4.75 15.01 -33.50
N LYS A 119 5.33 13.94 -34.09
CA LYS A 119 6.74 13.93 -34.49
C LYS A 119 6.98 15.00 -35.57
N GLU A 120 6.01 15.20 -36.45
CA GLU A 120 6.04 16.20 -37.52
C GLU A 120 6.14 17.62 -36.94
N ASP A 121 5.32 17.96 -35.94
CA ASP A 121 5.37 19.27 -35.29
C ASP A 121 6.72 19.53 -34.61
N LEU A 122 7.27 18.51 -33.93
CA LEU A 122 8.61 18.60 -33.33
C LEU A 122 9.71 18.77 -34.37
N THR A 123 9.67 18.00 -35.46
CA THR A 123 10.65 18.13 -36.55
C THR A 123 10.62 19.54 -37.15
N LEU A 124 9.43 20.09 -37.40
CA LEU A 124 9.25 21.46 -37.89
C LEU A 124 9.77 22.49 -36.89
N TYR A 125 9.46 22.31 -35.61
CA TYR A 125 9.95 23.19 -34.55
C TYR A 125 11.47 23.17 -34.44
N ILE A 126 12.09 21.99 -34.38
CA ILE A 126 13.55 21.83 -34.33
C ILE A 126 14.21 22.50 -35.53
N GLN A 127 13.68 22.28 -36.73
CA GLN A 127 14.18 22.93 -37.95
C GLN A 127 14.11 24.46 -37.84
N SER A 128 13.02 25.00 -37.27
CA SER A 128 12.87 26.45 -37.07
C SER A 128 13.91 27.02 -36.09
N LEU A 129 14.30 26.26 -35.06
CA LEU A 129 15.29 26.69 -34.07
C LEU A 129 16.72 26.75 -34.64
N PHE A 130 17.07 25.86 -35.57
CA PHE A 130 18.36 25.93 -36.26
C PHE A 130 18.49 27.15 -37.17
N GLY A 131 17.38 27.63 -37.72
CA GLY A 131 17.36 28.81 -38.61
C GLY A 131 18.06 28.60 -39.95
N THR A 132 18.59 27.40 -40.22
CA THR A 132 19.33 27.05 -41.44
C THR A 132 18.54 26.04 -42.28
N PRO A 133 18.25 26.33 -43.56
CA PRO A 133 17.37 25.48 -44.37
C PRO A 133 17.97 24.11 -44.73
N ASN A 134 19.30 23.96 -44.68
CA ASN A 134 20.02 22.79 -45.19
C ASN A 134 20.82 22.01 -44.12
N TRP A 135 20.73 22.41 -42.86
CA TRP A 135 21.40 21.74 -41.76
C TRP A 135 20.59 21.90 -40.47
N PRO A 136 20.41 20.85 -39.65
CA PRO A 136 20.79 19.45 -39.89
C PRO A 136 20.02 18.80 -41.06
N SER A 137 20.49 17.63 -41.49
CA SER A 137 19.80 16.83 -42.51
C SER A 137 18.43 16.34 -42.01
N PRO A 138 17.47 16.00 -42.91
CA PRO A 138 16.16 15.50 -42.50
C PRO A 138 16.22 14.27 -41.60
N THR A 139 17.20 13.39 -41.79
CA THR A 139 17.43 12.23 -40.93
C THR A 139 17.88 12.62 -39.52
N GLU A 140 18.78 13.59 -39.41
CA GLU A 140 19.25 14.09 -38.11
C GLU A 140 18.13 14.84 -37.36
N LEU A 141 17.32 15.64 -38.07
CA LEU A 141 16.14 16.30 -37.49
C LEU A 141 15.15 15.28 -36.93
N ASN A 142 14.87 14.20 -37.67
CA ASN A 142 13.99 13.13 -37.21
C ASN A 142 14.53 12.42 -35.95
N SER A 143 15.84 12.18 -35.89
CA SER A 143 16.47 11.59 -34.71
C SER A 143 16.45 12.54 -33.50
N LEU A 144 16.61 13.85 -33.70
CA LEU A 144 16.44 14.84 -32.63
C LEU A 144 15.00 14.90 -32.12
N ALA A 145 14.01 14.82 -33.01
CA ALA A 145 12.60 14.75 -32.63
C ALA A 145 12.29 13.50 -31.79
N GLU A 146 12.85 12.34 -32.16
CA GLU A 146 12.75 11.10 -31.38
C GLU A 146 13.41 11.23 -30.00
N LYS A 147 14.63 11.75 -29.93
CA LYS A 147 15.35 11.98 -28.67
C LYS A 147 14.66 13.01 -27.77
N SER A 148 13.81 13.87 -28.32
CA SER A 148 13.01 14.84 -27.55
C SER A 148 11.79 14.22 -26.87
N LYS A 149 11.43 12.95 -27.17
CA LYS A 149 10.31 12.22 -26.55
C LYS A 149 8.99 13.01 -26.45
N GLY A 150 8.64 13.79 -27.47
CA GLY A 150 7.41 14.61 -27.45
C GLY A 150 7.52 15.97 -26.73
N SER A 151 8.69 16.32 -26.18
CA SER A 151 8.88 17.55 -25.41
C SER A 151 9.54 18.67 -26.23
N PHE A 152 8.82 19.78 -26.41
CA PHE A 152 9.35 21.01 -27.01
C PHE A 152 10.48 21.64 -26.18
N ALA A 153 10.40 21.52 -24.85
CA ALA A 153 11.46 22.00 -23.95
C ALA A 153 12.74 21.17 -24.12
N ALA A 154 12.61 19.83 -24.22
CA ALA A 154 13.74 18.96 -24.54
C ALA A 154 14.31 19.30 -25.92
N ALA A 155 13.47 19.46 -26.95
CA ALA A 155 13.89 19.85 -28.29
C ALA A 155 14.68 21.17 -28.29
N LYS A 156 14.17 22.20 -27.60
CA LYS A 156 14.85 23.48 -27.44
C LYS A 156 16.18 23.34 -26.69
N GLY A 157 16.22 22.54 -25.64
CA GLY A 157 17.44 22.24 -24.90
C GLY A 157 18.50 21.54 -25.77
N LEU A 158 18.11 20.55 -26.56
CA LEU A 158 19.00 19.86 -27.50
C LEU A 158 19.57 20.82 -28.55
N VAL A 159 18.73 21.67 -29.15
CA VAL A 159 19.20 22.65 -30.14
C VAL A 159 20.10 23.71 -29.50
N GLY A 160 19.74 24.21 -28.31
CA GLY A 160 20.56 25.15 -27.55
C GLY A 160 21.93 24.58 -27.18
N PHE A 161 21.99 23.29 -26.81
CA PHE A 161 23.23 22.55 -26.59
C PHE A 161 24.07 22.52 -27.88
N ILE A 162 23.45 22.13 -29.00
CA ILE A 162 24.14 22.02 -30.30
C ILE A 162 24.69 23.37 -30.75
N GLN A 163 23.89 24.44 -30.67
CA GLN A 163 24.30 25.78 -31.08
C GLN A 163 25.32 26.43 -30.12
N GLY A 164 25.54 25.86 -28.93
CA GLY A 164 26.43 26.43 -27.92
C GLY A 164 25.83 27.62 -27.17
N ALA A 165 24.51 27.85 -27.29
CA ALA A 165 23.82 28.91 -26.57
C ALA A 165 23.70 28.62 -25.07
N LEU A 166 23.84 27.35 -24.68
CA LEU A 166 23.77 26.89 -23.29
C LEU A 166 25.14 26.72 -22.65
N ILE A 167 26.23 26.72 -23.42
CA ILE A 167 27.55 26.29 -22.96
C ILE A 167 28.61 27.30 -23.36
N ASN A 168 29.20 28.01 -22.39
CA ASN A 168 30.18 29.06 -22.65
C ASN A 168 31.66 28.60 -22.68
N PHE A 169 31.99 27.30 -22.59
CA PHE A 169 33.36 26.87 -22.28
C PHE A 169 33.85 25.56 -22.95
N ASP A 170 33.50 25.24 -24.20
CA ASP A 170 34.21 24.16 -24.93
C ASP A 170 34.60 24.55 -26.37
N ASP A 171 35.60 23.85 -26.88
CA ASP A 171 36.13 24.03 -28.24
C ASP A 171 35.33 23.24 -29.30
N LEU A 172 34.13 22.75 -28.96
CA LEU A 172 33.33 21.92 -29.87
C LEU A 172 32.51 22.77 -30.84
N THR A 173 32.55 22.39 -32.12
CA THR A 173 31.68 22.94 -33.16
C THR A 173 30.24 22.42 -33.01
N PRO A 174 29.22 23.14 -33.52
CA PRO A 174 27.85 22.63 -33.55
C PRO A 174 27.71 21.27 -34.23
N ALA A 175 28.50 20.99 -35.26
CA ALA A 175 28.51 19.67 -35.91
C ALA A 175 28.99 18.56 -34.97
N GLN A 176 30.03 18.81 -34.17
CA GLN A 176 30.52 17.85 -33.17
C GLN A 176 29.49 17.63 -32.06
N ARG A 177 28.85 18.71 -31.57
CA ARG A 177 27.79 18.60 -30.56
C ARG A 177 26.56 17.85 -31.07
N LEU A 178 26.20 18.03 -32.33
CA LEU A 178 25.15 17.23 -32.98
C LEU A 178 25.52 15.75 -32.96
N GLN A 179 26.76 15.38 -33.28
CA GLN A 179 27.21 13.99 -33.20
C GLN A 179 27.19 13.42 -31.78
N LEU A 180 27.48 14.23 -30.75
CA LEU A 180 27.33 13.80 -29.35
C LEU A 180 25.87 13.44 -29.01
N VAL A 181 24.93 14.29 -29.43
CA VAL A 181 23.49 14.07 -29.18
C VAL A 181 22.99 12.86 -29.96
N LEU A 182 23.39 12.71 -31.23
CA LEU A 182 22.95 11.62 -32.09
C LEU A 182 23.63 10.29 -31.77
N GLY A 183 24.84 10.34 -31.21
CA GLY A 183 25.62 9.18 -30.81
C GLY A 183 24.84 8.22 -29.91
N THR A 184 25.12 6.94 -30.09
CA THR A 184 24.59 5.85 -29.26
C THR A 184 25.68 5.17 -28.43
N ASP A 185 26.95 5.50 -28.68
CA ASP A 185 28.05 5.02 -27.86
C ASP A 185 28.05 5.70 -26.48
N SER A 186 28.50 4.94 -25.48
CA SER A 186 28.47 5.36 -24.09
C SER A 186 29.33 6.59 -23.82
N GLN A 187 30.43 6.79 -24.55
CA GLN A 187 31.33 7.91 -24.34
C GLN A 187 30.71 9.25 -24.78
N ASN A 188 30.05 9.27 -25.95
CA ASN A 188 29.33 10.44 -26.42
C ASN A 188 28.14 10.78 -25.50
N LEU A 189 27.39 9.78 -25.05
CA LEU A 189 26.30 9.98 -24.09
C LEU A 189 26.78 10.49 -22.74
N ASN A 190 27.87 9.93 -22.19
CA ASN A 190 28.46 10.41 -20.93
C ASN A 190 28.89 11.88 -21.04
N THR A 191 29.54 12.25 -22.15
CA THR A 191 29.96 13.62 -22.43
C THR A 191 28.76 14.55 -22.51
N PHE A 192 27.70 14.13 -23.21
CA PHE A 192 26.45 14.87 -23.31
C PHE A 192 25.80 15.08 -21.93
N TYR A 193 25.68 14.03 -21.11
CA TYR A 193 25.08 14.12 -19.77
C TYR A 193 25.86 15.06 -18.85
N ALA A 194 27.17 14.85 -18.72
CA ALA A 194 28.02 15.69 -17.89
C ALA A 194 27.87 17.17 -18.27
N ARG A 195 27.79 17.47 -19.57
CA ARG A 195 27.72 18.84 -20.05
C ARG A 195 26.39 19.53 -19.78
N ILE A 196 25.28 18.80 -19.86
CA ILE A 196 23.97 19.34 -19.47
C ILE A 196 23.90 19.63 -17.97
N PHE A 197 24.57 18.83 -17.13
CA PHE A 197 24.55 19.01 -15.69
C PHE A 197 25.41 20.17 -15.17
N VAL A 198 26.49 20.54 -15.87
CA VAL A 198 27.42 21.61 -15.44
C VAL A 198 26.71 22.93 -15.15
N ASP A 199 25.74 23.33 -15.97
CA ASP A 199 25.06 24.62 -15.78
C ASP A 199 24.01 24.58 -14.66
N SER A 200 23.48 23.39 -14.38
CA SER A 200 22.43 23.18 -13.36
C SER A 200 22.98 22.86 -11.98
N GLN A 201 24.26 22.50 -11.85
CA GLN A 201 24.85 22.01 -10.61
C GLN A 201 24.83 23.02 -9.44
N GLU A 202 24.76 24.32 -9.77
CA GLU A 202 24.71 25.41 -8.79
C GLU A 202 23.29 25.63 -8.24
N LEU A 203 22.28 24.95 -8.79
CA LEU A 203 20.92 25.05 -8.28
C LEU A 203 20.80 24.40 -6.89
N PRO A 204 20.08 25.03 -5.95
CA PRO A 204 19.73 24.39 -4.68
C PRO A 204 19.08 23.02 -4.92
N TYR A 205 19.44 22.03 -4.10
CA TYR A 205 18.89 20.67 -4.13
C TYR A 205 19.12 19.88 -5.43
N PHE A 206 19.97 20.36 -6.34
CA PHE A 206 20.21 19.71 -7.64
C PHE A 206 20.59 18.24 -7.49
N MET A 207 21.64 17.97 -6.68
CA MET A 207 22.11 16.60 -6.43
C MET A 207 21.12 15.78 -5.60
N ASP A 208 20.35 16.40 -4.72
CA ASP A 208 19.33 15.69 -3.91
C ASP A 208 18.20 15.15 -4.80
N VAL A 209 17.66 16.01 -5.68
CA VAL A 209 16.62 15.63 -6.67
C VAL A 209 17.17 14.61 -7.65
N LEU A 210 18.39 14.81 -8.17
CA LEU A 210 19.03 13.88 -9.11
C LEU A 210 19.25 12.51 -8.47
N SER A 211 19.68 12.49 -7.20
CA SER A 211 19.87 11.26 -6.44
C SER A 211 18.55 10.53 -6.21
N ALA A 212 17.48 11.26 -5.88
CA ALA A 212 16.15 10.67 -5.67
C ALA A 212 15.64 10.00 -6.97
N ILE A 213 15.70 10.68 -8.12
CA ILE A 213 15.24 10.08 -9.38
C ILE A 213 16.15 8.95 -9.89
N ALA A 214 17.45 8.95 -9.52
CA ALA A 214 18.39 7.92 -9.94
C ALA A 214 18.32 6.65 -9.09
N LEU A 215 18.19 6.77 -7.78
CA LEU A 215 18.30 5.63 -6.86
C LEU A 215 16.99 4.86 -6.73
N LEU A 216 15.84 5.53 -6.84
CA LEU A 216 14.54 4.92 -6.56
C LEU A 216 14.14 3.91 -7.64
N LYS A 217 13.80 2.70 -7.19
CA LYS A 217 13.36 1.59 -8.06
C LYS A 217 12.01 1.86 -8.71
N THR A 218 11.14 2.58 -8.00
CA THR A 218 9.87 3.08 -8.55
C THR A 218 10.01 4.59 -8.74
N PRO A 219 9.85 5.09 -9.97
CA PRO A 219 9.75 6.53 -10.24
C PRO A 219 8.71 7.22 -9.34
N LEU A 220 9.10 8.35 -8.74
CA LEU A 220 8.23 9.18 -7.90
C LEU A 220 7.61 10.34 -8.67
N SER A 221 6.47 10.81 -8.17
CA SER A 221 5.81 12.05 -8.58
C SER A 221 6.52 13.28 -7.99
N ILE A 222 6.22 14.49 -8.50
CA ILE A 222 6.80 15.74 -7.99
C ILE A 222 6.46 15.94 -6.49
N PRO A 223 5.19 15.82 -6.05
CA PRO A 223 4.84 15.94 -4.64
C PRO A 223 5.56 14.91 -3.76
N ALA A 224 5.70 13.68 -4.26
CA ALA A 224 6.39 12.64 -3.52
C ALA A 224 7.89 12.95 -3.34
N ILE A 225 8.58 13.50 -4.35
CA ILE A 225 9.98 13.93 -4.22
C ILE A 225 10.09 15.13 -3.28
N SER A 226 9.19 16.11 -3.39
CA SER A 226 9.16 17.30 -2.53
C SER A 226 9.02 16.90 -1.06
N HIS A 227 8.01 16.10 -0.74
CA HIS A 227 7.76 15.61 0.60
C HIS A 227 8.94 14.78 1.13
N PHE A 228 9.52 13.96 0.27
CA PHE A 228 10.65 13.11 0.61
C PHE A 228 11.94 13.88 0.94
N LEU A 229 12.24 14.92 0.17
CA LEU A 229 13.41 15.76 0.39
C LEU A 229 13.17 16.82 1.47
N GLY A 230 11.91 17.07 1.85
CA GLY A 230 11.53 18.11 2.78
C GLY A 230 11.69 19.52 2.17
N ILE A 231 11.46 19.64 0.87
CA ILE A 231 11.60 20.87 0.09
C ILE A 231 10.28 21.19 -0.62
N PHE A 232 10.10 22.40 -1.13
CA PHE A 232 8.88 22.78 -1.84
C PHE A 232 8.81 22.17 -3.25
N GLU A 233 7.60 21.91 -3.75
CA GLU A 233 7.40 21.37 -5.10
C GLU A 233 8.04 22.26 -6.18
N TYR A 234 7.98 23.59 -6.03
CA TYR A 234 8.61 24.51 -6.98
C TYR A 234 10.14 24.33 -7.04
N GLU A 235 10.79 23.89 -5.97
CA GLU A 235 12.24 23.64 -5.92
C GLU A 235 12.59 22.37 -6.72
N VAL A 236 11.77 21.32 -6.58
CA VAL A 236 11.87 20.12 -7.42
C VAL A 236 11.67 20.48 -8.89
N ILE A 237 10.63 21.27 -9.20
CA ILE A 237 10.31 21.71 -10.55
C ILE A 237 11.45 22.55 -11.14
N THR A 238 12.05 23.43 -10.36
CA THR A 238 13.19 24.26 -10.76
C THR A 238 14.36 23.39 -11.20
N VAL A 239 14.72 22.37 -10.42
CA VAL A 239 15.78 21.43 -10.78
C VAL A 239 15.43 20.65 -12.05
N LEU A 240 14.24 20.03 -12.12
CA LEU A 240 13.84 19.24 -13.29
C LEU A 240 13.76 20.08 -14.58
N SER A 241 13.31 21.33 -14.46
CA SER A 241 13.19 22.26 -15.59
C SER A 241 14.53 22.78 -16.09
N SER A 242 15.60 22.63 -15.29
CA SER A 242 16.98 22.93 -15.71
C SER A 242 17.59 21.84 -16.60
N ILE A 243 17.06 20.60 -16.54
CA ILE A 243 17.56 19.44 -17.30
C ILE A 243 16.48 18.80 -18.21
N PRO A 244 15.70 19.59 -18.97
CA PRO A 244 14.52 19.10 -19.68
C PRO A 244 14.86 18.10 -20.81
N THR A 245 16.13 18.02 -21.21
CA THR A 245 16.62 17.03 -22.20
C THR A 245 16.80 15.64 -21.60
N LEU A 246 16.94 15.54 -20.28
CA LEU A 246 17.34 14.33 -19.55
C LEU A 246 16.19 13.65 -18.81
N VAL A 247 15.14 14.40 -18.50
CA VAL A 247 13.95 13.91 -17.78
C VAL A 247 12.68 14.23 -18.56
N THR A 248 11.69 13.33 -18.45
CA THR A 248 10.32 13.58 -18.90
C THR A 248 9.49 14.00 -17.70
N ILE A 249 9.09 15.27 -17.69
CA ILE A 249 8.21 15.83 -16.68
C ILE A 249 6.76 15.64 -17.15
N PRO A 250 5.92 14.91 -16.40
CA PRO A 250 4.54 14.71 -16.80
C PRO A 250 3.70 15.99 -16.67
N GLY A 251 2.63 16.10 -17.46
CA GLY A 251 1.68 17.22 -17.38
C GLY A 251 0.76 17.19 -16.16
N ARG A 252 0.77 16.08 -15.40
CA ARG A 252 0.06 15.91 -14.12
C ARG A 252 1.08 15.68 -13.01
N ASN A 253 0.97 16.41 -11.91
CA ASN A 253 1.98 16.38 -10.85
C ASN A 253 2.08 15.01 -10.15
N ASN A 254 0.99 14.23 -10.13
CA ASN A 254 0.94 12.90 -9.53
C ASN A 254 1.52 11.78 -10.40
N ALA A 255 1.86 12.06 -11.66
CA ALA A 255 2.51 11.09 -12.52
C ALA A 255 4.02 11.02 -12.22
N PRO A 256 4.64 9.85 -12.38
CA PRO A 256 6.06 9.68 -12.09
C PRO A 256 6.98 10.42 -13.07
N ILE A 257 8.08 10.95 -12.55
CA ILE A 257 9.19 11.50 -13.34
C ILE A 257 10.00 10.35 -13.92
N THR A 258 10.29 10.37 -15.22
CA THR A 258 11.05 9.29 -15.88
C THR A 258 12.27 9.83 -16.61
N PHE A 259 13.31 9.02 -16.73
CA PHE A 259 14.47 9.39 -17.53
C PHE A 259 14.16 9.37 -19.03
N SER A 260 14.71 10.35 -19.74
CA SER A 260 14.67 10.41 -21.19
C SER A 260 15.49 9.28 -21.84
N HIS A 261 16.44 8.68 -21.11
CA HIS A 261 17.17 7.50 -21.57
C HIS A 261 17.59 6.62 -20.40
N GLU A 262 17.55 5.29 -20.56
CA GLU A 262 17.87 4.33 -19.49
C GLU A 262 19.34 4.44 -19.04
N SER A 263 20.27 4.67 -19.99
CA SER A 263 21.70 4.79 -19.69
C SER A 263 22.09 6.03 -18.87
N LEU A 264 21.17 6.99 -18.67
CA LEU A 264 21.40 8.12 -17.77
C LEU A 264 21.50 7.64 -16.32
N ARG A 265 20.65 6.68 -15.92
CA ARG A 265 20.72 6.08 -14.59
C ARG A 265 22.06 5.38 -14.38
N GLU A 266 22.49 4.59 -15.36
CA GLU A 266 23.79 3.91 -15.33
C GLU A 266 24.96 4.88 -15.27
N PHE A 267 24.87 6.02 -15.96
CA PHE A 267 25.88 7.07 -15.88
C PHE A 267 26.00 7.62 -14.45
N LEU A 268 24.88 7.98 -13.83
CA LEU A 268 24.86 8.57 -12.48
C LEU A 268 25.38 7.60 -11.40
N LEU A 269 25.14 6.30 -11.57
CA LEU A 269 25.56 5.27 -10.63
C LEU A 269 27.03 4.82 -10.80
N ASP A 270 27.72 5.27 -11.84
CA ASP A 270 29.13 4.94 -12.11
C ASP A 270 30.02 6.17 -11.86
N GLU A 271 30.82 6.12 -10.81
CA GLU A 271 31.71 7.21 -10.39
C GLU A 271 32.73 7.58 -11.47
N GLN A 272 33.27 6.59 -12.19
CA GLN A 272 34.27 6.84 -13.24
C GLN A 272 33.65 7.57 -14.43
N ARG A 273 32.37 7.31 -14.72
CA ARG A 273 31.64 7.94 -15.82
C ARG A 273 31.12 9.33 -15.44
N SER A 274 30.55 9.49 -14.25
CA SER A 274 29.83 10.69 -13.84
C SER A 274 30.66 11.72 -13.07
N GLY A 275 31.80 11.33 -12.50
CA GLY A 275 32.69 12.24 -11.77
C GLY A 275 31.95 13.01 -10.67
N PRO A 276 31.87 14.36 -10.74
CA PRO A 276 31.21 15.17 -9.70
C PRO A 276 29.70 14.92 -9.60
N PHE A 277 29.07 14.35 -10.63
CA PHE A 277 27.64 14.04 -10.65
C PHE A 277 27.33 12.63 -10.15
N HIS A 278 28.31 11.93 -9.60
CA HIS A 278 28.12 10.58 -9.11
C HIS A 278 27.14 10.55 -7.94
N VAL A 279 26.05 9.80 -8.14
CA VAL A 279 25.06 9.54 -7.11
C VAL A 279 25.56 8.38 -6.26
N ARG A 280 26.01 8.71 -5.06
CA ARG A 280 26.54 7.74 -4.11
C ARG A 280 25.40 6.93 -3.50
N THR A 281 25.61 5.62 -3.37
CA THR A 281 24.62 4.68 -2.80
C THR A 281 24.48 4.82 -1.28
N ASP A 282 25.38 5.51 -0.59
CA ASP A 282 25.20 5.88 0.82
C ASP A 282 23.99 6.80 1.00
N VAL A 283 23.69 7.65 0.01
CA VAL A 283 22.47 8.47 -0.02
C VAL A 283 21.22 7.59 -0.01
N LEU A 284 21.23 6.41 -0.66
CA LEU A 284 20.09 5.48 -0.62
C LEU A 284 19.75 5.03 0.81
N LYS A 285 20.77 4.89 1.68
CA LYS A 285 20.59 4.50 3.09
C LYS A 285 19.80 5.57 3.85
N GLU A 286 20.24 6.83 3.76
CA GLU A 286 19.53 7.98 4.34
C GLU A 286 18.12 8.12 3.77
N MET A 287 18.00 7.92 2.46
CA MET A 287 16.73 7.94 1.73
C MET A 287 15.74 6.89 2.23
N ALA A 288 16.18 5.66 2.50
CA ALA A 288 15.27 4.61 2.97
C ALA A 288 14.68 4.92 4.35
N TYR A 289 15.45 5.52 5.27
CA TYR A 289 14.93 5.99 6.55
C TYR A 289 13.93 7.13 6.37
N LYS A 290 14.22 8.10 5.50
CA LYS A 290 13.35 9.25 5.25
C LYS A 290 11.92 8.86 4.83
N PHE A 291 11.73 7.82 4.04
CA PHE A 291 10.37 7.38 3.68
C PHE A 291 9.57 6.86 4.87
N LEU A 292 10.23 6.14 5.78
CA LEU A 292 9.57 5.69 7.01
C LEU A 292 9.37 6.86 7.98
N ASP A 293 10.31 7.81 8.04
CA ASP A 293 10.21 9.03 8.86
C ASP A 293 9.07 9.94 8.39
N VAL A 294 8.86 10.08 7.08
CA VAL A 294 7.71 10.76 6.47
C VAL A 294 6.39 10.16 6.97
N ALA A 295 6.28 8.83 6.93
CA ALA A 295 5.09 8.14 7.41
C ALA A 295 4.93 8.33 8.93
N LEU A 296 6.02 8.29 9.68
CA LEU A 296 6.03 8.54 11.12
C LEU A 296 5.54 9.93 11.49
N VAL A 297 6.14 10.98 10.94
CA VAL A 297 5.79 12.39 11.23
C VAL A 297 4.32 12.64 10.93
N HIS A 298 3.80 12.09 9.83
CA HIS A 298 2.38 12.20 9.53
C HIS A 298 1.53 11.56 10.64
N TYR A 299 1.83 10.33 11.03
CA TYR A 299 1.03 9.62 12.04
C TYR A 299 1.20 10.22 13.43
N GLU A 300 2.39 10.67 13.83
CA GLU A 300 2.70 11.32 15.12
C GLU A 300 1.82 12.55 15.38
N ASN A 301 1.54 13.34 14.34
CA ASN A 301 0.70 14.53 14.45
C ASN A 301 -0.81 14.24 14.52
N LEU A 302 -1.23 12.99 14.29
CA LEU A 302 -2.63 12.58 14.33
C LEU A 302 -3.00 12.01 15.70
N SER A 303 -4.20 12.32 16.20
CA SER A 303 -4.84 11.53 17.26
C SER A 303 -5.17 10.12 16.78
N GLU A 304 -5.36 9.16 17.68
CA GLU A 304 -5.59 7.75 17.30
C GLU A 304 -6.79 7.62 16.35
N ILE A 305 -7.89 8.32 16.64
CA ILE A 305 -9.11 8.32 15.83
C ILE A 305 -8.86 8.84 14.41
N GLN A 306 -7.89 9.74 14.24
CA GLN A 306 -7.57 10.31 12.94
C GLN A 306 -6.76 9.38 12.03
N TRP A 307 -6.22 8.26 12.54
CA TRP A 307 -5.54 7.26 11.69
C TRP A 307 -6.46 6.62 10.64
N MET A 308 -7.77 6.74 10.81
CA MET A 308 -8.77 6.25 9.86
C MET A 308 -9.06 7.24 8.72
N LEU A 309 -8.51 8.47 8.78
CA LEU A 309 -8.73 9.48 7.74
C LEU A 309 -7.93 9.15 6.47
N PRO A 310 -8.40 9.61 5.29
CA PRO A 310 -7.65 9.48 4.05
C PRO A 310 -6.26 10.09 4.18
N LEU A 311 -5.25 9.35 3.72
CA LEU A 311 -3.88 9.83 3.68
C LEU A 311 -3.68 10.76 2.48
N ASP A 312 -2.91 11.82 2.66
CA ASP A 312 -2.34 12.61 1.56
C ASP A 312 -1.57 11.68 0.61
N GLU A 313 -1.69 11.84 -0.71
CA GLU A 313 -1.14 10.89 -1.70
C GLU A 313 0.37 10.64 -1.57
N SER A 314 1.14 11.58 -1.02
CA SER A 314 2.57 11.43 -0.77
C SER A 314 2.90 10.38 0.30
N ILE A 315 2.03 10.21 1.30
CA ILE A 315 2.22 9.30 2.44
C ILE A 315 2.06 7.82 2.03
N PRO A 316 1.00 7.40 1.32
CA PRO A 316 0.88 6.10 0.68
C PRO A 316 2.11 5.68 -0.10
N GLU A 317 2.66 6.58 -0.90
CA GLU A 317 3.82 6.28 -1.74
C GLU A 317 5.04 6.03 -0.86
N ALA A 318 5.30 6.87 0.15
CA ALA A 318 6.39 6.65 1.10
C ALA A 318 6.28 5.31 1.84
N ILE A 319 5.09 4.98 2.33
CA ILE A 319 4.79 3.71 3.01
C ILE A 319 4.99 2.49 2.07
N ILE A 320 4.77 2.65 0.76
CA ILE A 320 4.95 1.60 -0.24
C ILE A 320 6.42 1.47 -0.68
N GLN A 321 7.19 2.57 -0.68
CA GLN A 321 8.56 2.58 -1.20
C GLN A 321 9.62 2.18 -0.17
N TRP A 322 9.47 2.54 1.12
CA TRP A 322 10.52 2.23 2.11
C TRP A 322 10.93 0.75 2.16
N PRO A 323 10.03 -0.26 2.06
CA PRO A 323 10.43 -1.67 2.10
C PRO A 323 11.26 -2.05 0.88
N LYS A 324 10.89 -1.55 -0.30
CA LYS A 324 11.59 -1.83 -1.57
C LYS A 324 12.99 -1.23 -1.56
N ASN A 325 13.15 -0.07 -0.93
CA ASN A 325 14.44 0.59 -0.80
C ASN A 325 15.32 -0.13 0.22
N LEU A 326 14.73 -0.66 1.30
CA LEU A 326 15.46 -1.52 2.24
C LEU A 326 15.94 -2.81 1.57
N ASP A 327 15.10 -3.49 0.79
CA ASP A 327 15.51 -4.66 0.00
C ASP A 327 16.71 -4.32 -0.91
N LEU A 328 16.65 -3.18 -1.62
CA LEU A 328 17.73 -2.73 -2.50
C LEU A 328 19.04 -2.43 -1.74
N ILE A 329 18.94 -1.86 -0.54
CA ILE A 329 20.11 -1.64 0.33
C ILE A 329 20.70 -2.97 0.75
N LEU A 330 19.89 -3.93 1.20
CA LEU A 330 20.35 -5.24 1.66
C LEU A 330 20.93 -6.09 0.52
N GLU A 331 20.42 -5.94 -0.71
CA GLU A 331 21.01 -6.53 -1.92
C GLU A 331 22.42 -5.98 -2.20
N THR A 332 22.64 -4.68 -1.93
CA THR A 332 23.92 -3.99 -2.21
C THR A 332 24.93 -4.13 -1.07
N ASP A 333 24.44 -4.12 0.17
CA ASP A 333 25.18 -4.20 1.42
C ASP A 333 24.45 -5.13 2.41
N PRO A 334 24.69 -6.45 2.33
CA PRO A 334 24.07 -7.41 3.25
C PRO A 334 24.46 -7.21 4.72
N SER A 335 25.49 -6.40 5.00
CA SER A 335 25.94 -6.04 6.36
C SER A 335 25.34 -4.74 6.88
N PHE A 336 24.39 -4.16 6.15
CA PHE A 336 23.76 -2.90 6.53
C PHE A 336 23.12 -2.96 7.92
N ASP A 337 23.43 -1.95 8.74
CA ASP A 337 22.91 -1.85 10.10
C ASP A 337 21.43 -1.44 10.11
N LEU A 338 20.60 -2.31 10.69
CA LEU A 338 19.16 -2.10 10.82
C LEU A 338 18.78 -1.27 12.06
N SER A 339 19.73 -0.88 12.92
CA SER A 339 19.47 -0.11 14.15
C SER A 339 18.64 1.17 13.90
N GLY A 340 18.89 1.83 12.77
CA GLY A 340 18.09 2.97 12.33
C GLY A 340 16.62 2.62 12.13
N PHE A 341 16.32 1.49 11.47
CA PHE A 341 14.96 0.98 11.29
C PHE A 341 14.34 0.51 12.60
N ASP A 342 15.12 -0.16 13.45
CA ASP A 342 14.66 -0.62 14.78
C ASP A 342 14.17 0.54 15.64
N SER A 343 14.88 1.67 15.62
CA SER A 343 14.44 2.90 16.29
C SER A 343 13.08 3.40 15.77
N ARG A 344 12.84 3.35 14.45
CA ARG A 344 11.56 3.77 13.85
C ARG A 344 10.44 2.79 14.14
N TYR A 345 10.71 1.49 14.05
CA TYR A 345 9.76 0.46 14.45
C TYR A 345 9.35 0.67 15.90
N ARG A 346 10.31 0.92 16.79
CA ARG A 346 10.05 1.22 18.19
C ARG A 346 9.17 2.46 18.37
N GLN A 347 9.43 3.55 17.65
CA GLN A 347 8.59 4.76 17.71
C GLN A 347 7.12 4.46 17.35
N ILE A 348 6.88 3.74 16.25
CA ILE A 348 5.52 3.33 15.84
C ILE A 348 4.89 2.45 16.93
N LEU A 349 5.57 1.36 17.27
CA LEU A 349 5.02 0.30 18.12
C LEU A 349 4.78 0.75 19.57
N THR A 350 5.69 1.54 20.15
CA THR A 350 5.56 2.09 21.51
C THR A 350 4.31 2.96 21.64
N ARG A 351 3.92 3.64 20.58
CA ARG A 351 2.71 4.47 20.58
C ARG A 351 1.44 3.62 20.52
N MET A 352 1.52 2.46 19.87
CA MET A 352 0.42 1.51 19.73
C MET A 352 0.28 0.60 20.96
N GLN A 353 1.34 0.39 21.75
CA GLN A 353 1.35 -0.61 22.83
C GLN A 353 0.35 -0.33 23.96
N ILE A 354 -0.10 0.93 24.10
CA ILE A 354 -1.11 1.31 25.08
C ILE A 354 -2.50 0.76 24.75
N MET A 355 -2.71 0.34 23.49
CA MET A 355 -4.01 -0.12 23.03
C MET A 355 -4.32 -1.51 23.58
N PRO A 356 -5.56 -1.76 24.03
CA PRO A 356 -5.99 -3.08 24.44
C PRO A 356 -5.73 -4.11 23.34
N HIS A 357 -5.24 -5.30 23.70
CA HIS A 357 -4.98 -6.40 22.78
C HIS A 357 -3.88 -6.16 21.73
N PHE A 358 -3.15 -5.04 21.75
CA PHE A 358 -2.04 -4.75 20.84
C PHE A 358 -1.07 -5.93 20.68
N PHE A 359 -0.52 -6.42 21.80
CA PHE A 359 0.44 -7.54 21.78
C PHE A 359 -0.16 -8.82 21.21
N ASN A 360 -1.44 -9.09 21.45
CA ASN A 360 -2.09 -10.28 20.90
C ASN A 360 -2.28 -10.15 19.38
N VAL A 361 -2.69 -8.98 18.89
CA VAL A 361 -2.87 -8.71 17.45
C VAL A 361 -1.54 -8.84 16.73
N ILE A 362 -0.50 -8.17 17.23
CA ILE A 362 0.79 -8.17 16.57
C ILE A 362 1.48 -9.55 16.66
N ALA A 363 1.28 -10.29 17.75
CA ALA A 363 1.78 -11.67 17.87
C ALA A 363 1.13 -12.61 16.86
N ILE A 364 -0.19 -12.51 16.63
CA ILE A 364 -0.86 -13.32 15.59
C ILE A 364 -0.22 -13.07 14.21
N ILE A 365 0.11 -11.82 13.90
CA ILE A 365 0.72 -11.46 12.62
C ILE A 365 2.19 -11.91 12.57
N ALA A 366 2.97 -11.68 13.63
CA ALA A 366 4.40 -11.98 13.68
C ALA A 366 4.72 -13.48 13.72
N LEU A 367 3.86 -14.27 14.35
CA LEU A 367 4.06 -15.71 14.52
C LEU A 367 3.47 -16.52 13.35
N SER A 368 2.78 -15.86 12.41
CA SER A 368 2.31 -16.47 11.16
C SER A 368 3.35 -16.33 10.05
N ASP A 369 3.58 -17.40 9.30
CA ASP A 369 4.44 -17.37 8.10
C ASP A 369 3.71 -16.84 6.87
N ASN A 370 2.37 -16.84 6.90
CA ASN A 370 1.52 -16.40 5.81
C ASN A 370 0.72 -15.14 6.22
N PRO A 371 0.32 -14.29 5.26
CA PRO A 371 -0.62 -13.21 5.54
C PRO A 371 -1.88 -13.70 6.26
N VAL A 372 -2.24 -13.02 7.35
CA VAL A 372 -3.38 -13.40 8.20
C VAL A 372 -4.60 -12.60 7.80
N LEU A 373 -5.76 -13.23 7.65
CA LEU A 373 -6.98 -12.47 7.37
C LEU A 373 -7.41 -11.67 8.60
N PHE A 374 -7.87 -10.43 8.39
CA PHE A 374 -8.39 -9.60 9.48
C PHE A 374 -9.52 -10.30 10.25
N GLY A 375 -10.42 -11.00 9.54
CA GLY A 375 -11.47 -11.81 10.18
C GLY A 375 -10.94 -12.97 11.04
N ASP A 376 -9.78 -13.53 10.71
CA ASP A 376 -9.15 -14.57 11.52
C ASP A 376 -8.59 -13.99 12.82
N ILE A 377 -8.00 -12.79 12.79
CA ILE A 377 -7.54 -12.08 13.99
C ILE A 377 -8.72 -11.86 14.95
N LEU A 378 -9.85 -11.35 14.45
CA LEU A 378 -11.07 -11.16 15.24
C LEU A 378 -11.58 -12.47 15.82
N SER A 379 -11.56 -13.54 15.04
CA SER A 379 -12.01 -14.87 15.46
C SER A 379 -11.12 -15.46 16.56
N ILE A 380 -9.79 -15.37 16.40
CA ILE A 380 -8.79 -15.82 17.39
C ILE A 380 -8.98 -15.06 18.70
N LEU A 381 -9.13 -13.75 18.65
CA LEU A 381 -9.26 -12.92 19.86
C LEU A 381 -10.69 -12.84 20.41
N GLN A 382 -11.71 -13.25 19.65
CA GLN A 382 -13.13 -13.07 19.95
C GLN A 382 -13.49 -11.60 20.23
N LEU A 383 -12.98 -10.70 19.39
CA LEU A 383 -13.17 -9.25 19.50
C LEU A 383 -14.02 -8.69 18.36
N ASP A 384 -14.50 -7.46 18.53
CA ASP A 384 -15.16 -6.71 17.46
C ASP A 384 -14.19 -6.06 16.50
N VAL A 385 -14.70 -5.70 15.32
CA VAL A 385 -13.97 -4.92 14.32
C VAL A 385 -13.40 -3.65 14.96
N GLU A 386 -14.17 -2.96 15.80
CA GLU A 386 -13.78 -1.70 16.45
C GLU A 386 -12.60 -1.86 17.42
N ASP A 387 -12.46 -3.02 18.07
CA ASP A 387 -11.39 -3.28 19.04
C ASP A 387 -10.02 -3.45 18.36
N VAL A 388 -10.01 -3.87 17.09
CA VAL A 388 -8.78 -4.24 16.37
C VAL A 388 -8.48 -3.28 15.21
N SER A 389 -9.49 -2.67 14.60
CA SER A 389 -9.32 -1.81 13.42
C SER A 389 -8.33 -0.70 13.66
N LEU A 390 -8.44 0.00 14.79
CA LEU A 390 -7.58 1.13 15.15
C LEU A 390 -6.11 0.70 15.30
N ILE A 391 -5.86 -0.51 15.80
CA ILE A 391 -4.51 -1.10 15.85
C ILE A 391 -3.98 -1.31 14.43
N ILE A 392 -4.78 -1.91 13.53
CA ILE A 392 -4.37 -2.16 12.15
C ILE A 392 -4.13 -0.85 11.39
N TYR A 393 -4.96 0.17 11.60
CA TYR A 393 -4.79 1.50 10.99
C TYR A 393 -3.54 2.20 11.50
N GLY A 394 -3.29 2.23 12.81
CA GLY A 394 -2.07 2.84 13.37
C GLY A 394 -0.78 2.12 12.96
N LEU A 395 -0.86 0.81 12.66
CA LEU A 395 0.26 0.03 12.14
C LEU A 395 0.47 0.14 10.62
N THR A 396 -0.37 0.88 9.90
CA THR A 396 -0.29 1.04 8.42
C THR A 396 1.11 1.36 7.87
N PRO A 397 1.97 2.17 8.53
CA PRO A 397 3.32 2.44 8.05
C PRO A 397 4.19 1.18 7.91
N ILE A 398 3.98 0.17 8.75
CA ILE A 398 4.78 -1.07 8.81
C ILE A 398 3.98 -2.33 8.45
N LEU A 399 2.65 -2.23 8.44
CA LEU A 399 1.72 -3.30 8.13
C LEU A 399 1.04 -3.04 6.79
N ARG A 400 1.03 -4.05 5.93
CA ARG A 400 0.28 -4.07 4.69
C ARG A 400 -1.09 -4.69 4.94
N ARG A 401 -2.12 -4.04 4.36
CA ARG A 401 -3.50 -4.51 4.35
C ARG A 401 -3.97 -4.75 2.91
N GLY A 402 -4.56 -5.91 2.66
CA GLY A 402 -5.25 -6.23 1.40
C GLY A 402 -4.35 -6.58 0.21
N PRO A 403 -4.95 -7.00 -0.93
CA PRO A 403 -4.22 -7.52 -2.08
C PRO A 403 -3.60 -6.39 -2.90
N GLY A 404 -2.46 -5.88 -2.45
CA GLY A 404 -1.57 -5.03 -3.25
C GLY A 404 -2.21 -3.77 -3.85
N GLN A 405 -3.30 -3.29 -3.25
CA GLN A 405 -3.99 -2.12 -3.74
C GLN A 405 -3.07 -0.90 -3.63
N LYS A 406 -3.02 -0.11 -4.71
CA LYS A 406 -2.29 1.16 -4.75
C LYS A 406 -2.92 2.25 -3.86
N LYS A 407 -4.17 2.05 -3.42
CA LYS A 407 -4.92 3.01 -2.58
C LYS A 407 -5.28 2.36 -1.24
N PHE A 408 -5.07 3.11 -0.16
CA PHE A 408 -5.47 2.72 1.18
C PHE A 408 -7.00 2.86 1.29
N SER A 409 -7.70 1.76 1.57
CA SER A 409 -9.16 1.77 1.74
C SER A 409 -9.55 2.47 3.04
N GLU A 410 -10.59 3.31 3.03
CA GLU A 410 -11.13 3.86 4.27
C GLU A 410 -11.75 2.79 5.18
N THR A 411 -12.17 1.65 4.61
CA THR A 411 -12.85 0.56 5.33
C THR A 411 -12.03 -0.73 5.34
N ILE A 412 -12.01 -1.43 6.46
CA ILE A 412 -11.36 -2.74 6.62
C ILE A 412 -12.36 -3.86 6.37
N SER A 413 -12.00 -4.79 5.49
CA SER A 413 -12.80 -5.98 5.19
C SER A 413 -12.29 -7.17 6.00
N LEU A 414 -13.18 -8.09 6.37
CA LEU A 414 -12.82 -9.36 7.00
C LEU A 414 -11.86 -10.20 6.13
N ALA A 415 -11.90 -10.01 4.81
CA ALA A 415 -11.03 -10.68 3.85
C ALA A 415 -9.68 -9.98 3.64
N ASP A 416 -9.42 -8.85 4.30
CA ASP A 416 -8.15 -8.15 4.15
C ASP A 416 -7.02 -8.94 4.77
N GLN A 417 -5.99 -9.22 3.98
CA GLN A 417 -4.75 -9.84 4.45
C GLN A 417 -3.88 -8.82 5.19
N CYS A 418 -3.50 -9.15 6.41
CA CYS A 418 -2.59 -8.41 7.27
C CYS A 418 -1.22 -9.10 7.29
N GLN A 419 -0.17 -8.38 6.89
CA GLN A 419 1.21 -8.85 6.92
C GLN A 419 2.18 -7.69 7.10
N PHE A 420 3.35 -7.93 7.68
CA PHE A 420 4.39 -6.89 7.70
C PHE A 420 4.85 -6.54 6.29
N ARG A 421 5.20 -5.26 6.09
CA ARG A 421 5.69 -4.76 4.80
C ARG A 421 7.08 -5.25 4.46
N HIS A 422 7.86 -5.62 5.46
CA HIS A 422 9.22 -6.15 5.32
C HIS A 422 9.52 -7.16 6.44
N GLN A 423 10.34 -8.17 6.13
CA GLN A 423 10.69 -9.26 7.06
C GLN A 423 11.46 -8.76 8.29
N SER A 424 12.26 -7.69 8.15
CA SER A 424 13.03 -7.08 9.25
C SER A 424 12.18 -6.69 10.46
N ILE A 425 10.90 -6.37 10.28
CA ILE A 425 9.97 -6.02 11.38
C ILE A 425 9.64 -7.27 12.20
N ARG A 426 9.39 -8.40 11.51
CA ARG A 426 9.16 -9.69 12.16
C ARG A 426 10.43 -10.10 12.92
N ASP A 427 11.60 -9.99 12.29
CA ASP A 427 12.88 -10.32 12.91
C ASP A 427 13.17 -9.43 14.13
N PHE A 428 12.82 -8.14 14.05
CA PHE A 428 12.91 -7.20 15.18
C PHE A 428 12.04 -7.66 16.35
N LEU A 429 10.74 -7.90 16.11
CA LEU A 429 9.77 -8.30 17.15
C LEU A 429 10.11 -9.64 17.82
N LEU A 430 10.71 -10.56 17.08
CA LEU A 430 11.10 -11.88 17.58
C LEU A 430 12.47 -11.90 18.27
N ASP A 431 13.25 -10.82 18.19
CA ASP A 431 14.54 -10.68 18.87
C ASP A 431 14.37 -9.91 20.20
N PRO A 432 14.59 -10.56 21.36
CA PRO A 432 14.41 -9.92 22.67
C PRO A 432 15.39 -8.78 22.94
N PHE A 433 16.57 -8.78 22.31
CA PHE A 433 17.57 -7.73 22.50
C PHE A 433 17.27 -6.50 21.65
N ARG A 434 16.68 -6.69 20.47
CA ARG A 434 16.32 -5.59 19.57
C ARG A 434 15.00 -4.92 19.98
N ALA A 435 13.97 -5.71 20.28
CA ALA A 435 12.64 -5.20 20.59
C ALA A 435 12.42 -4.83 22.07
N GLU A 436 13.21 -5.37 23.00
CA GLU A 436 13.07 -5.12 24.45
C GLU A 436 11.61 -5.33 24.92
N ASP A 437 10.95 -4.29 25.46
CA ASP A 437 9.57 -4.36 25.95
C ASP A 437 8.52 -4.64 24.85
N LEU A 438 8.88 -4.46 23.58
CA LEU A 438 8.04 -4.76 22.43
C LEU A 438 8.20 -6.22 21.95
N HIS A 439 9.08 -7.00 22.57
CA HIS A 439 9.37 -8.36 22.16
C HIS A 439 8.14 -9.27 22.27
N ILE A 440 7.88 -10.02 21.19
CA ILE A 440 6.85 -11.06 21.18
C ILE A 440 7.42 -12.32 21.82
N SER A 441 7.17 -12.43 23.13
CA SER A 441 7.62 -13.57 23.92
C SER A 441 7.05 -14.89 23.40
N PRO A 442 7.78 -16.00 23.57
CA PRO A 442 7.31 -17.32 23.17
C PRO A 442 5.96 -17.75 23.80
N THR A 443 5.58 -17.17 24.94
CA THR A 443 4.28 -17.46 25.59
C THR A 443 3.08 -17.07 24.72
N HIS A 444 3.25 -16.18 23.73
CA HIS A 444 2.20 -15.86 22.77
C HIS A 444 1.85 -17.07 21.87
N TYR A 445 2.79 -17.98 21.59
CA TYR A 445 2.46 -19.23 20.90
C TYR A 445 1.46 -20.06 21.72
N THR A 446 1.69 -20.18 23.02
CA THR A 446 0.80 -20.88 23.96
C THR A 446 -0.59 -20.24 23.99
N HIS A 447 -0.64 -18.91 24.08
CA HIS A 447 -1.91 -18.19 24.01
C HIS A 447 -2.66 -18.47 22.70
N ILE A 448 -2.00 -18.32 21.55
CA ILE A 448 -2.62 -18.55 20.24
C ILE A 448 -3.09 -20.00 20.09
N ALA A 449 -2.31 -20.99 20.54
CA ALA A 449 -2.68 -22.40 20.52
C ALA A 449 -3.94 -22.67 21.37
N GLN A 450 -4.02 -22.12 22.58
CA GLN A 450 -5.19 -22.23 23.44
C GLN A 450 -6.44 -21.61 22.80
N ARG A 451 -6.29 -20.48 22.09
CA ARG A 451 -7.39 -19.86 21.34
C ARG A 451 -7.87 -20.73 20.18
N HIS A 452 -6.97 -21.34 19.42
CA HIS A 452 -7.32 -22.29 18.37
C HIS A 452 -8.06 -23.52 18.91
N LEU A 453 -7.57 -24.11 20.02
CA LEU A 453 -8.25 -25.21 20.70
C LEU A 453 -9.65 -24.80 21.20
N SER A 454 -9.77 -23.59 21.75
CA SER A 454 -11.06 -23.06 22.21
C SER A 454 -12.04 -22.84 21.07
N ILE A 455 -11.59 -22.30 19.94
CA ILE A 455 -12.41 -22.15 18.72
C ILE A 455 -12.88 -23.52 18.23
N MET A 456 -11.97 -24.49 18.14
CA MET A 456 -12.29 -25.81 17.63
C MET A 456 -13.21 -26.60 18.56
N PHE A 457 -13.04 -26.49 19.88
CA PHE A 457 -13.63 -27.41 20.85
C PHE A 457 -14.53 -26.76 21.92
N GLY A 458 -14.85 -25.45 21.84
CA GLY A 458 -15.43 -24.63 22.94
C GLY A 458 -16.90 -24.12 22.91
N LEU A 459 -17.83 -24.65 22.09
CA LEU A 459 -19.31 -24.34 22.04
C LEU A 459 -19.76 -22.94 21.50
N PRO A 460 -20.94 -22.84 20.83
CA PRO A 460 -21.39 -23.58 19.65
C PRO A 460 -20.90 -22.92 18.34
N HIS A 461 -20.78 -23.75 17.30
CA HIS A 461 -20.15 -23.57 15.98
C HIS A 461 -20.64 -22.42 15.07
N THR A 462 -21.24 -21.37 15.61
CA THR A 462 -21.60 -20.16 14.85
C THR A 462 -20.39 -19.32 14.45
N PHE A 463 -19.26 -19.46 15.15
CA PHE A 463 -18.03 -18.71 14.87
C PHE A 463 -16.95 -19.52 14.14
N VAL A 464 -17.01 -20.86 14.16
CA VAL A 464 -16.13 -21.70 13.34
C VAL A 464 -16.72 -21.76 11.94
N THR A 465 -16.55 -20.70 11.15
CA THR A 465 -17.00 -20.69 9.75
C THR A 465 -15.84 -20.83 8.78
N ALA A 466 -14.61 -20.65 9.25
CA ALA A 466 -13.42 -20.66 8.42
C ALA A 466 -12.69 -22.02 8.49
N LYS A 467 -12.64 -22.68 7.34
CA LYS A 467 -11.91 -23.92 7.05
C LYS A 467 -10.45 -23.95 7.57
N PRO A 468 -9.66 -22.86 7.55
CA PRO A 468 -8.29 -22.85 8.09
C PRO A 468 -8.20 -23.28 9.56
N PHE A 469 -9.11 -22.83 10.44
CA PHE A 469 -9.07 -23.23 11.86
C PHE A 469 -9.19 -24.75 12.05
N PHE A 470 -10.00 -25.41 11.23
CA PHE A 470 -10.16 -26.87 11.28
C PHE A 470 -8.88 -27.60 10.84
N VAL A 471 -8.13 -27.05 9.89
CA VAL A 471 -6.92 -27.64 9.32
C VAL A 471 -5.67 -27.33 10.15
N ASP A 472 -5.57 -26.11 10.69
CA ASP A 472 -4.32 -25.56 11.22
C ASP A 472 -4.20 -25.55 12.74
N TRP A 473 -5.27 -25.82 13.50
CA TRP A 473 -5.17 -25.88 14.97
C TRP A 473 -4.03 -26.77 15.51
N PRO A 474 -3.69 -27.94 14.90
CA PRO A 474 -2.58 -28.75 15.40
C PRO A 474 -1.22 -28.06 15.17
N LYS A 475 -1.07 -27.30 14.07
CA LYS A 475 0.16 -26.54 13.78
C LYS A 475 0.46 -25.56 14.91
N TYR A 476 -0.54 -24.82 15.37
CA TYR A 476 -0.35 -23.83 16.44
C TYR A 476 -0.02 -24.49 17.78
N LEU A 477 -0.60 -25.66 18.07
CA LEU A 477 -0.22 -26.46 19.23
C LEU A 477 1.25 -26.92 19.13
N ALA A 478 1.68 -27.41 17.97
CA ALA A 478 3.07 -27.79 17.73
C ALA A 478 4.03 -26.63 17.98
N LEU A 479 3.71 -25.45 17.44
CA LEU A 479 4.50 -24.23 17.62
C LEU A 479 4.62 -23.84 19.10
N ALA A 480 3.53 -23.91 19.86
CA ALA A 480 3.56 -23.65 21.31
C ALA A 480 4.48 -24.60 22.06
N VAL A 481 4.36 -25.91 21.79
CA VAL A 481 5.17 -26.94 22.43
C VAL A 481 6.67 -26.81 22.09
N GLN A 482 6.98 -26.43 20.86
CA GLN A 482 8.36 -26.28 20.36
C GLN A 482 9.02 -24.99 20.83
N HIS A 483 8.31 -23.86 20.78
CA HIS A 483 8.92 -22.55 20.96
C HIS A 483 8.75 -21.99 22.37
N ASP A 484 7.70 -22.34 23.12
CA ASP A 484 7.53 -21.86 24.50
C ASP A 484 8.26 -22.77 25.51
N PRO A 485 9.40 -22.32 26.09
CA PRO A 485 10.12 -23.12 27.07
C PRO A 485 9.30 -23.33 28.35
N LEU A 486 8.33 -22.46 28.65
CA LEU A 486 7.48 -22.52 29.84
C LEU A 486 6.13 -23.20 29.57
N PHE A 487 5.92 -23.78 28.38
CA PHE A 487 4.70 -24.51 28.06
C PHE A 487 4.41 -25.60 29.10
N ASP A 488 3.24 -25.51 29.72
CA ASP A 488 2.75 -26.47 30.72
C ASP A 488 2.40 -27.80 30.05
N ARG A 489 3.14 -28.83 30.42
CA ARG A 489 3.06 -30.17 29.84
C ARG A 489 1.88 -30.97 30.39
N GLU A 490 1.42 -30.65 31.60
CA GLU A 490 0.36 -31.39 32.28
C GLU A 490 -0.96 -31.25 31.52
N VAL A 491 -1.23 -30.04 30.99
CA VAL A 491 -2.39 -29.72 30.15
C VAL A 491 -2.56 -30.63 28.92
N LEU A 492 -1.46 -31.26 28.43
CA LEU A 492 -1.54 -32.18 27.28
C LEU A 492 -2.15 -33.54 27.65
N GLN A 493 -2.02 -33.96 28.91
CA GLN A 493 -2.43 -35.26 29.44
C GLN A 493 -3.68 -35.17 30.31
N GLU A 494 -3.96 -34.00 30.88
CA GLU A 494 -5.17 -33.76 31.66
C GLU A 494 -6.44 -33.81 30.79
N PRO A 495 -7.60 -34.18 31.37
CA PRO A 495 -8.89 -34.08 30.68
C PRO A 495 -9.11 -32.67 30.14
N TYR A 496 -9.28 -32.54 28.82
CA TYR A 496 -9.46 -31.25 28.19
C TYR A 496 -10.79 -30.63 28.60
N ASP A 497 -10.72 -29.51 29.32
CA ASP A 497 -11.87 -28.67 29.67
C ASP A 497 -11.83 -27.38 28.83
N PRO A 498 -12.76 -27.19 27.89
CA PRO A 498 -12.79 -25.96 27.10
C PRO A 498 -13.12 -24.75 27.98
N VAL A 499 -12.32 -23.69 27.88
CA VAL A 499 -12.58 -22.42 28.55
C VAL A 499 -13.98 -21.90 28.17
N ALA A 500 -14.81 -21.59 29.17
CA ALA A 500 -16.14 -21.02 28.94
C ALA A 500 -16.02 -19.73 28.09
N PRO A 501 -16.77 -19.60 26.98
CA PRO A 501 -16.63 -18.46 26.10
C PRO A 501 -17.05 -17.14 26.77
N MET A 502 -16.40 -16.03 26.40
CA MET A 502 -16.75 -14.69 26.90
C MET A 502 -18.19 -14.31 26.51
N ARG A 503 -18.81 -13.45 27.34
CA ARG A 503 -20.22 -12.98 27.40
C ARG A 503 -21.13 -13.17 26.16
N ARG A 504 -20.65 -12.96 24.93
CA ARG A 504 -21.43 -13.08 23.68
C ARG A 504 -21.93 -14.48 23.35
N ALA A 505 -21.21 -15.53 23.72
CA ALA A 505 -21.64 -16.92 23.42
C ALA A 505 -22.81 -17.39 24.29
N ILE A 506 -23.08 -16.70 25.41
CA ILE A 506 -24.16 -17.04 26.34
C ILE A 506 -25.51 -16.53 25.82
N GLU A 507 -25.54 -15.48 25.01
CA GLU A 507 -26.80 -14.89 24.53
C GLU A 507 -27.41 -15.64 23.33
N SER A 508 -26.65 -16.49 22.62
CA SER A 508 -27.11 -17.27 21.46
C SER A 508 -27.56 -18.71 21.79
N LEU A 509 -27.76 -19.04 23.07
CA LEU A 509 -28.04 -20.39 23.61
C LEU A 509 -29.39 -21.04 23.20
N ARG A 510 -29.94 -20.73 22.02
CA ARG A 510 -31.01 -21.54 21.37
C ARG A 510 -30.48 -22.52 20.32
N GLY A 511 -29.18 -22.48 19.99
CA GLY A 511 -28.58 -23.17 18.84
C GLY A 511 -27.69 -24.40 19.12
N TRP A 512 -27.90 -25.17 20.19
CA TRP A 512 -27.06 -26.35 20.53
C TRP A 512 -27.05 -27.47 19.46
N ARG A 513 -27.83 -27.33 18.38
CA ARG A 513 -28.06 -28.36 17.36
C ARG A 513 -27.38 -28.08 16.01
N THR A 514 -26.64 -26.99 15.83
CA THR A 514 -26.01 -26.69 14.53
C THR A 514 -24.65 -27.40 14.41
N ALA A 515 -24.56 -28.33 13.46
CA ALA A 515 -23.30 -29.00 13.10
C ALA A 515 -22.45 -28.12 12.18
N PHE A 516 -21.15 -28.01 12.48
CA PHE A 516 -20.16 -27.45 11.56
C PHE A 516 -19.90 -28.46 10.44
N THR A 517 -19.98 -28.00 9.18
CA THR A 517 -19.64 -28.83 8.03
C THR A 517 -18.52 -28.17 7.25
N VAL A 518 -17.45 -28.92 6.95
CA VAL A 518 -16.35 -28.46 6.11
C VAL A 518 -16.01 -29.50 5.07
N GLU A 519 -15.65 -29.07 3.87
CA GLU A 519 -15.21 -29.94 2.79
C GLU A 519 -13.74 -29.66 2.50
N LEU A 520 -12.89 -30.68 2.66
CA LEU A 520 -11.46 -30.63 2.38
C LEU A 520 -11.15 -31.33 1.06
N LYS A 521 -10.37 -30.67 0.22
CA LYS A 521 -9.71 -31.26 -0.96
C LYS A 521 -8.54 -32.12 -0.52
N ALA A 522 -7.94 -32.86 -1.45
CA ALA A 522 -6.87 -33.81 -1.15
C ALA A 522 -5.60 -33.14 -0.57
N ASP A 523 -5.24 -31.97 -1.08
CA ASP A 523 -4.12 -31.14 -0.62
C ASP A 523 -4.35 -30.57 0.80
N GLU A 524 -5.56 -30.13 1.09
CA GLU A 524 -5.94 -29.59 2.40
C GLU A 524 -6.05 -30.70 3.45
N LEU A 525 -6.53 -31.88 3.05
CA LEU A 525 -6.53 -33.07 3.90
C LEU A 525 -5.09 -33.51 4.22
N ALA A 526 -4.20 -33.51 3.23
CA ALA A 526 -2.79 -33.81 3.43
C ALA A 526 -2.13 -32.79 4.36
N SER A 527 -2.48 -31.51 4.22
CA SER A 527 -2.01 -30.43 5.11
C SER A 527 -2.48 -30.64 6.56
N MET A 528 -3.75 -31.01 6.74
CA MET A 528 -4.30 -31.32 8.07
C MET A 528 -3.57 -32.51 8.71
N LEU A 529 -3.35 -33.58 7.96
CA LEU A 529 -2.60 -34.75 8.44
C LEU A 529 -1.16 -34.35 8.81
N ALA A 530 -0.48 -33.57 7.96
CA ALA A 530 0.86 -33.09 8.25
C ALA A 530 0.91 -32.23 9.52
N ASN A 531 -0.08 -31.36 9.73
CA ASN A 531 -0.18 -30.55 10.95
C ASN A 531 -0.38 -31.44 12.19
N VAL A 532 -1.22 -32.48 12.11
CA VAL A 532 -1.43 -33.44 13.22
C VAL A 532 -0.13 -34.18 13.54
N GLU A 533 0.56 -34.73 12.54
CA GLU A 533 1.84 -35.41 12.75
C GLU A 533 2.92 -34.47 13.30
N LEU A 534 2.94 -33.21 12.85
CA LEU A 534 3.83 -32.17 13.38
C LEU A 534 3.59 -31.94 14.88
N ALA A 535 2.33 -31.85 15.30
CA ALA A 535 1.97 -31.69 16.71
C ALA A 535 2.35 -32.91 17.55
N ILE A 536 2.09 -34.11 17.05
CA ILE A 536 2.48 -35.37 17.70
C ILE A 536 3.99 -35.41 17.89
N HIS A 537 4.76 -35.16 16.82
CA HIS A 537 6.21 -35.16 16.88
C HIS A 537 6.75 -34.11 17.86
N ALA A 538 6.20 -32.88 17.84
CA ALA A 538 6.56 -31.83 18.78
C ALA A 538 6.36 -32.25 20.24
N ILE A 539 5.23 -32.90 20.53
CA ILE A 539 4.92 -33.39 21.88
C ILE A 539 5.84 -34.55 22.26
N GLU A 540 6.09 -35.51 21.37
CA GLU A 540 6.98 -36.66 21.66
C GLU A 540 8.43 -36.23 21.93
N MET A 541 8.91 -35.19 21.23
CA MET A 541 10.22 -34.61 21.50
C MET A 541 10.33 -34.01 22.90
N ARG A 542 9.21 -33.56 23.49
CA ARG A 542 9.15 -32.94 24.81
C ARG A 542 8.71 -33.92 25.92
N ILE A 543 7.91 -34.92 25.58
CA ILE A 543 7.36 -35.97 26.43
C ILE A 543 7.50 -37.31 25.68
N PRO A 544 8.66 -37.99 25.79
CA PRO A 544 8.88 -39.23 25.06
C PRO A 544 7.82 -40.29 25.36
N ARG A 545 7.41 -41.03 24.33
CA ARG A 545 6.42 -42.13 24.41
C ARG A 545 5.01 -41.70 24.83
N SER A 546 4.67 -40.41 24.71
CA SER A 546 3.36 -39.87 25.10
C SER A 546 2.18 -40.45 24.29
N PHE A 547 2.43 -41.03 23.11
CA PHE A 547 1.42 -41.66 22.26
C PHE A 547 1.48 -43.21 22.27
N GLU A 548 2.33 -43.82 23.10
CA GLU A 548 2.38 -45.27 23.24
C GLU A 548 1.27 -45.77 24.18
N ASN A 549 0.56 -46.85 23.80
CA ASN A 549 -0.46 -47.52 24.62
C ASN A 549 -1.66 -46.63 25.04
N LEU A 550 -2.14 -45.75 24.15
CA LEU A 550 -3.37 -44.98 24.40
C LEU A 550 -4.62 -45.90 24.40
N GLU A 551 -5.13 -46.22 25.60
CA GLU A 551 -6.31 -47.10 25.79
C GLU A 551 -7.65 -46.36 25.83
N ASN A 552 -7.63 -45.02 25.90
CA ASN A 552 -8.85 -44.21 26.05
C ASN A 552 -9.76 -44.25 24.81
N LEU A 553 -9.17 -44.37 23.62
CA LEU A 553 -9.89 -44.43 22.33
C LEU A 553 -10.02 -45.87 21.82
N ILE A 554 -11.26 -46.34 21.70
CA ILE A 554 -11.58 -47.67 21.15
C ILE A 554 -12.08 -47.54 19.72
N THR A 555 -11.56 -48.36 18.81
CA THR A 555 -12.13 -48.52 17.47
C THR A 555 -13.11 -49.69 17.44
N VAL A 556 -14.35 -49.41 17.08
CA VAL A 556 -15.42 -50.41 16.87
C VAL A 556 -15.73 -50.46 15.37
N THR A 557 -15.45 -51.61 14.76
CA THR A 557 -15.85 -51.92 13.39
C THR A 557 -17.20 -52.66 13.42
N ASN A 558 -18.28 -52.02 12.98
CA ASN A 558 -19.58 -52.69 12.91
C ASN A 558 -19.59 -53.76 11.81
N GLY A 559 -19.84 -55.01 12.21
CA GLY A 559 -19.77 -56.19 11.34
C GLY A 559 -20.94 -56.40 10.37
N VAL A 560 -21.89 -55.47 10.25
CA VAL A 560 -23.12 -55.69 9.45
C VAL A 560 -23.16 -54.85 8.16
N GLU A 561 -22.41 -53.75 8.09
CA GLU A 561 -22.11 -53.04 6.84
C GLU A 561 -20.68 -52.47 6.95
N ARG A 562 -19.76 -52.93 6.09
CA ARG A 562 -18.32 -52.56 6.08
C ARG A 562 -18.04 -51.10 5.68
N SER A 563 -18.94 -50.16 6.00
CA SER A 563 -18.97 -48.81 5.43
C SER A 563 -18.53 -47.71 6.40
N CYS A 564 -18.36 -47.98 7.70
CA CYS A 564 -17.90 -46.95 8.65
C CYS A 564 -17.11 -47.46 9.88
N ASN A 565 -15.94 -46.88 10.16
CA ASN A 565 -15.18 -47.09 11.40
C ASN A 565 -15.66 -46.10 12.49
N VAL A 566 -15.96 -46.60 13.70
CA VAL A 566 -16.36 -45.73 14.82
C VAL A 566 -15.29 -45.77 15.90
N ILE A 567 -14.64 -44.62 16.15
CA ILE A 567 -13.65 -44.41 17.20
C ILE A 567 -14.36 -43.67 18.34
N MET A 568 -14.37 -44.23 19.55
CA MET A 568 -15.04 -43.61 20.69
C MET A 568 -14.16 -43.58 21.93
N SER A 569 -14.24 -42.47 22.69
CA SER A 569 -13.57 -42.34 23.98
C SER A 569 -14.38 -42.96 25.12
N ARG A 570 -13.72 -43.73 26.00
CA ARG A 570 -14.34 -44.22 27.25
C ARG A 570 -14.55 -43.10 28.28
N ASN A 571 -13.54 -42.27 28.44
CA ASN A 571 -13.45 -41.18 29.41
C ASN A 571 -13.38 -39.83 28.71
N THR A 572 -13.35 -38.76 29.49
CA THR A 572 -13.01 -37.42 29.01
C THR A 572 -11.63 -37.43 28.36
N VAL A 573 -11.53 -36.90 27.15
CA VAL A 573 -10.30 -36.95 26.35
C VAL A 573 -9.32 -35.83 26.74
N SER A 574 -8.03 -36.13 26.72
CA SER A 574 -6.93 -35.15 26.77
C SER A 574 -6.62 -34.57 25.38
N ILE A 575 -5.72 -33.58 25.30
CA ILE A 575 -5.25 -33.06 24.00
C ILE A 575 -4.52 -34.14 23.19
N ILE A 576 -3.75 -35.00 23.86
CA ILE A 576 -3.08 -36.16 23.24
C ILE A 576 -4.11 -37.13 22.65
N ASP A 577 -5.18 -37.43 23.39
CA ASP A 577 -6.26 -38.29 22.90
C ASP A 577 -6.95 -37.66 21.68
N ILE A 578 -7.18 -36.34 21.69
CA ILE A 578 -7.76 -35.62 20.55
C ILE A 578 -6.87 -35.78 19.31
N LEU A 579 -5.55 -35.52 19.43
CA LEU A 579 -4.61 -35.67 18.32
C LEU A 579 -4.56 -37.11 17.77
N ASP A 580 -4.54 -38.12 18.64
CA ASP A 580 -4.56 -39.52 18.22
C ASP A 580 -5.86 -39.89 17.51
N GLY A 581 -7.00 -39.38 18.00
CA GLY A 581 -8.29 -39.54 17.33
C GLY A 581 -8.30 -38.94 15.92
N PHE A 582 -7.74 -37.74 15.75
CA PHE A 582 -7.60 -37.11 14.44
C PHE A 582 -6.59 -37.85 13.54
N ARG A 583 -5.47 -38.34 14.07
CA ARG A 583 -4.54 -39.19 13.32
C ARG A 583 -5.25 -40.42 12.76
N LYS A 584 -6.01 -41.14 13.59
CA LYS A 584 -6.76 -42.34 13.20
C LYS A 584 -7.85 -42.06 12.16
N ILE A 585 -8.61 -40.96 12.30
CA ILE A 585 -9.68 -40.62 11.34
C ILE A 585 -9.12 -40.13 9.99
N LEU A 586 -7.91 -39.56 9.98
CA LEU A 586 -7.24 -39.04 8.77
C LEU A 586 -6.46 -40.14 8.03
N SER A 587 -5.90 -41.12 8.73
CA SER A 587 -5.05 -42.18 8.14
C SER A 587 -5.80 -43.18 7.26
N ASP A 588 -7.08 -43.46 7.53
CA ASP A 588 -7.88 -44.38 6.70
C ASP A 588 -8.49 -43.63 5.52
N SER A 589 -7.99 -43.90 4.31
CA SER A 589 -8.39 -43.21 3.07
C SER A 589 -9.53 -43.90 2.33
N THR A 590 -10.11 -44.97 2.88
CA THR A 590 -10.99 -45.87 2.11
C THR A 590 -12.40 -45.99 2.68
N ILE A 591 -12.62 -45.65 3.96
CA ILE A 591 -13.88 -45.91 4.66
C ILE A 591 -14.28 -44.70 5.50
N SER A 592 -15.55 -44.27 5.38
CA SER A 592 -16.10 -43.20 6.21
C SER A 592 -15.84 -43.48 7.69
N SER A 593 -15.53 -42.48 8.48
CA SER A 593 -15.12 -42.69 9.86
C SER A 593 -15.81 -41.71 10.80
N ARG A 594 -16.07 -42.13 12.03
CA ARG A 594 -16.71 -41.31 13.06
C ARG A 594 -15.86 -41.33 14.32
N LEU A 595 -15.47 -40.17 14.80
CA LEU A 595 -14.76 -39.97 16.07
C LEU A 595 -15.71 -39.34 17.09
N CYS A 596 -15.96 -40.03 18.20
CA CYS A 596 -16.81 -39.56 19.30
C CYS A 596 -15.96 -39.36 20.56
N MET A 597 -15.84 -38.12 21.01
CA MET A 597 -15.00 -37.72 22.15
C MET A 597 -15.86 -37.13 23.26
N LYS A 598 -15.79 -37.69 24.47
CA LYS A 598 -16.42 -37.12 25.66
C LYS A 598 -15.62 -35.90 26.11
N ARG A 599 -16.29 -34.77 26.36
CA ARG A 599 -15.70 -33.58 27.00
C ARG A 599 -16.50 -33.20 28.26
N GLY A 600 -15.83 -32.94 29.38
CA GLY A 600 -16.52 -32.65 30.64
C GLY A 600 -17.53 -33.74 31.05
N CYS A 601 -18.62 -33.37 31.73
CA CYS A 601 -19.50 -34.32 32.43
C CYS A 601 -20.68 -34.90 31.61
N CYS A 602 -21.12 -34.26 30.52
CA CYS A 602 -22.37 -34.67 29.83
C CYS A 602 -22.47 -34.29 28.35
N VAL A 603 -21.41 -33.74 27.76
CA VAL A 603 -21.40 -33.28 26.36
C VAL A 603 -20.22 -33.88 25.63
N GLY A 604 -20.43 -34.45 24.45
CA GLY A 604 -19.37 -34.94 23.59
C GLY A 604 -19.26 -34.15 22.29
N ILE A 605 -18.15 -34.35 21.60
CA ILE A 605 -17.88 -33.87 20.25
C ILE A 605 -17.83 -35.07 19.33
N GLN A 606 -18.59 -35.01 18.24
CA GLN A 606 -18.59 -36.01 17.19
C GLN A 606 -18.04 -35.39 15.91
N VAL A 607 -17.02 -36.03 15.31
CA VAL A 607 -16.46 -35.68 14.00
C VAL A 607 -16.70 -36.84 13.06
N GLU A 608 -17.49 -36.62 12.01
CA GLU A 608 -17.72 -37.59 10.95
C GLU A 608 -16.96 -37.20 9.70
N ARG A 609 -16.22 -38.14 9.13
CA ARG A 609 -15.57 -38.03 7.83
C ARG A 609 -16.33 -38.87 6.82
N HIS A 610 -16.84 -38.22 5.78
CA HIS A 610 -17.58 -38.84 4.68
C HIS A 610 -16.78 -38.72 3.38
N PHE A 611 -16.57 -39.85 2.71
CA PHE A 611 -15.92 -39.88 1.40
C PHE A 611 -16.90 -39.46 0.30
N LYS A 612 -16.50 -38.50 -0.55
CA LYS A 612 -17.24 -38.15 -1.76
C LYS A 612 -16.54 -38.70 -3.01
N VAL A 613 -17.36 -39.10 -3.98
CA VAL A 613 -16.91 -39.48 -5.32
C VAL A 613 -16.25 -38.24 -5.97
N GLY A 614 -14.94 -38.30 -6.23
CA GLY A 614 -14.14 -37.18 -6.71
C GLY A 614 -12.94 -36.78 -5.84
N GLY A 615 -12.69 -37.47 -4.72
CA GLY A 615 -11.49 -37.29 -3.90
C GLY A 615 -11.58 -36.23 -2.80
N SER A 616 -12.72 -35.52 -2.68
CA SER A 616 -12.97 -34.61 -1.56
C SER A 616 -13.52 -35.35 -0.33
N ASN A 617 -13.18 -34.85 0.85
CA ASN A 617 -13.60 -35.40 2.14
C ASN A 617 -14.48 -34.39 2.86
N ARG A 618 -15.72 -34.78 3.15
CA ARG A 618 -16.66 -33.94 3.91
C ARG A 618 -16.55 -34.29 5.38
N PHE A 619 -16.24 -33.31 6.21
CA PHE A 619 -16.25 -33.43 7.66
C PHE A 619 -17.50 -32.78 8.23
N VAL A 620 -18.13 -33.46 9.18
CA VAL A 620 -19.27 -32.93 9.95
C VAL A 620 -18.91 -33.03 11.43
N MET A 621 -18.74 -31.88 12.07
CA MET A 621 -18.46 -31.75 13.49
C MET A 621 -19.73 -31.30 14.21
N SER A 622 -20.14 -32.05 15.22
CA SER A 622 -21.37 -31.81 15.96
C SER A 622 -21.20 -32.12 17.43
N LEU A 623 -22.13 -31.63 18.24
CA LEU A 623 -22.15 -31.85 19.67
C LEU A 623 -23.25 -32.84 20.00
N TYR A 624 -22.98 -33.74 20.93
CA TYR A 624 -23.96 -34.71 21.42
C TYR A 624 -24.01 -34.70 22.94
N GLN A 625 -25.15 -35.08 23.52
CA GLN A 625 -25.26 -35.35 24.95
C GLN A 625 -25.12 -36.84 25.19
N TYR A 626 -24.47 -37.23 26.28
CA TYR A 626 -24.39 -38.62 26.71
C TYR A 626 -24.82 -38.76 28.18
N PRO A 627 -25.36 -39.92 28.59
CA PRO A 627 -25.84 -40.11 29.96
C PRO A 627 -24.67 -40.08 30.95
N THR A 628 -24.81 -39.30 32.03
CA THR A 628 -23.96 -39.42 33.22
C THR A 628 -24.25 -40.75 33.92
N GLU A 629 -23.23 -41.47 34.37
CA GLU A 629 -23.34 -42.77 35.08
C GLU A 629 -24.15 -42.73 36.40
N LEU A 630 -24.76 -41.59 36.75
CA LEU A 630 -25.63 -41.40 37.92
C LEU A 630 -27.13 -41.52 37.64
N SER A 631 -27.56 -41.96 36.45
CA SER A 631 -28.99 -42.22 36.15
C SER A 631 -29.27 -43.69 35.84
N VAL A 632 -28.78 -44.62 36.66
CA VAL A 632 -29.29 -45.99 36.71
C VAL A 632 -30.10 -46.13 38.00
N THR A 633 -31.38 -45.75 37.97
CA THR A 633 -32.36 -46.38 38.86
C THR A 633 -32.64 -47.77 38.31
N PRO A 634 -32.39 -48.85 39.07
CA PRO A 634 -32.69 -50.20 38.61
C PRO A 634 -34.21 -50.38 38.57
N ALA A 635 -34.72 -50.91 37.45
CA ALA A 635 -36.06 -51.47 37.34
C ALA A 635 -35.96 -52.99 37.29
#